data_AF-R9JKL7-F1
#
_entry.id   AF-R9JKL7-F1
#
_cell.length_a   1.000
_cell.length_b   1.000
_cell.length_c   1.000
_cell.angle_alpha   90.00
_cell.angle_beta   90.00
_cell.angle_gamma   90.00
#
_symmetry.space_group_name_H-M   'P 1'
#
loop_
_entity.id
_entity.type
_entity.pdbx_description
1 polymer ?
#
loop_
_entity_poly.entity_id
_entity_poly.type
_entity_poly.pdbx_seq_one_letter_code
_entity_poly.pdbx_strand_id
1 'polypeptide(L)'
;MIADAEAVNRAIILAEQISVIRYYDAEQEIHYFPEKIVLREHSPKGTHQLLAGLRESVEIFSGKDSADMIRQILSVIRTDPYTHINVLRRIFMDMLGIYSMTAQKLNGTIEEVWVWDDNCHYQNLMMMNSLDLIEIWFLEFQNIFYSHFFVAYKCSQSDLLKSIFSYIDRHLTAQIHLSEAAEEIGVSNAYLSTVFKKEMGVNFIEYVNQKKVDLAKQMLDEGKLVYEVSEVLGFENCTYFSKVFKRYEGISPDGYKRKE
;
A
#
# COMPACT_ATOMS: atom_id res chain seq x y z
N MET A 1 -34.98 -45.63 34.07
CA MET A 1 -34.79 -46.72 33.09
C MET A 1 -35.99 -46.71 32.18
N ILE A 2 -35.93 -46.37 30.90
CA ILE A 2 -34.84 -46.12 29.95
C ILE A 2 -35.28 -44.81 29.28
N ALA A 3 -34.52 -43.73 29.45
CA ALA A 3 -34.73 -42.54 28.63
C ALA A 3 -34.64 -43.03 27.19
N ASP A 4 -35.75 -42.87 26.48
CA ASP A 4 -36.02 -43.51 25.20
C ASP A 4 -34.81 -43.38 24.30
N ALA A 5 -34.07 -44.47 24.10
CA ALA A 5 -32.89 -44.51 23.25
C ALA A 5 -33.23 -44.00 21.85
N GLU A 6 -34.51 -44.10 21.47
CA GLU A 6 -35.09 -43.59 20.24
C GLU A 6 -35.16 -42.04 20.19
N ALA A 7 -35.33 -41.34 21.32
CA ALA A 7 -35.29 -39.88 21.39
C ALA A 7 -33.85 -39.32 21.31
N VAL A 8 -32.89 -40.00 21.95
CA VAL A 8 -31.46 -39.63 21.90
C VAL A 8 -30.88 -39.92 20.51
N ASN A 9 -31.26 -41.04 19.88
CA ASN A 9 -30.83 -41.35 18.51
C ASN A 9 -31.48 -40.43 17.46
N ARG A 10 -32.76 -40.03 17.65
CA ARG A 10 -33.43 -39.03 16.79
C ARG A 10 -32.77 -37.64 16.87
N ALA A 11 -32.37 -37.21 18.07
CA ALA A 11 -31.69 -35.92 18.26
C ALA A 11 -30.26 -35.90 17.68
N ILE A 12 -29.53 -37.01 17.77
CA ILE A 12 -28.19 -37.16 17.20
C ILE A 12 -28.25 -37.23 15.66
N ILE A 13 -29.20 -37.99 15.08
CA ILE A 13 -29.40 -38.08 13.63
C ILE A 13 -29.87 -36.74 13.02
N LEU A 14 -30.74 -35.98 13.69
CA LEU A 14 -31.16 -34.65 13.20
C LEU A 14 -30.05 -33.59 13.31
N ALA A 15 -29.22 -33.64 14.36
CA ALA A 15 -28.09 -32.72 14.54
C ALA A 15 -26.93 -33.02 13.58
N GLU A 16 -26.77 -34.27 13.13
CA GLU A 16 -25.82 -34.66 12.08
C GLU A 16 -26.33 -34.35 10.66
N GLN A 17 -27.65 -34.21 10.45
CA GLN A 17 -28.32 -33.96 9.16
C GLN A 17 -28.63 -32.49 8.81
N ILE A 18 -28.23 -31.48 9.60
CA ILE A 18 -28.23 -30.07 9.12
C ILE A 18 -26.99 -29.87 8.23
N SER A 19 -26.99 -30.64 7.16
CA SER A 19 -26.03 -30.76 6.07
C SER A 19 -26.70 -30.48 4.72
N VAL A 20 -27.92 -29.95 4.72
CA VAL A 20 -28.67 -29.45 3.56
C VAL A 20 -29.35 -28.15 3.98
N ILE A 21 -28.85 -27.00 3.53
CA ILE A 21 -29.51 -25.71 3.76
C ILE A 21 -30.80 -25.71 2.94
N ARG A 22 -31.95 -25.55 3.60
CA ARG A 22 -33.25 -25.32 2.95
C ARG A 22 -33.54 -23.84 3.06
N TYR A 23 -33.69 -23.16 1.94
CA TYR A 23 -34.17 -21.79 1.91
C TYR A 23 -35.32 -21.67 0.91
N TYR A 24 -36.22 -20.76 1.24
CA TYR A 24 -37.38 -20.40 0.45
C TYR A 24 -37.02 -19.14 -0.31
N ASP A 25 -37.12 -19.17 -1.64
CA ASP A 25 -36.79 -18.01 -2.46
C ASP A 25 -38.00 -17.07 -2.65
N ALA A 26 -37.80 -15.99 -3.42
CA ALA A 26 -38.85 -15.01 -3.70
C ALA A 26 -40.01 -15.59 -4.54
N GLU A 27 -39.81 -16.75 -5.16
CA GLU A 27 -40.78 -17.45 -6.03
C GLU A 27 -41.51 -18.57 -5.28
N GLN A 28 -41.27 -18.70 -3.98
CA GLN A 28 -41.88 -19.69 -3.09
C GLN A 28 -41.41 -21.13 -3.31
N GLU A 29 -40.25 -21.32 -3.96
CA GLU A 29 -39.66 -22.63 -4.19
C GLU A 29 -38.69 -23.04 -3.07
N ILE A 30 -38.62 -24.35 -2.80
CA ILE A 30 -37.71 -24.91 -1.80
C ILE A 30 -36.49 -25.46 -2.52
N HIS A 31 -35.32 -24.87 -2.26
CA HIS A 31 -34.05 -25.29 -2.84
C HIS A 31 -33.27 -26.26 -1.92
N TYR A 32 -32.55 -27.19 -2.55
CA TYR A 32 -31.76 -28.23 -1.86
C TYR A 32 -30.28 -28.12 -2.23
N PHE A 33 -29.40 -28.09 -1.23
CA PHE A 33 -27.98 -28.40 -1.44
C PHE A 33 -27.77 -29.92 -1.32
N PRO A 34 -27.37 -30.62 -2.39
CA PRO A 34 -27.40 -32.08 -2.42
C PRO A 34 -26.39 -32.78 -1.50
N GLU A 35 -25.34 -32.07 -1.05
CA GLU A 35 -24.30 -32.62 -0.15
C GLU A 35 -23.82 -31.58 0.88
N LYS A 36 -23.37 -32.06 2.05
CA LYS A 36 -22.72 -31.23 3.07
C LYS A 36 -21.45 -30.62 2.48
N ILE A 37 -21.38 -29.29 2.40
CA ILE A 37 -20.11 -28.62 2.11
C ILE A 37 -19.19 -28.83 3.31
N VAL A 38 -18.17 -29.68 3.16
CA VAL A 38 -17.12 -29.86 4.17
C VAL A 38 -16.12 -28.74 4.01
N LEU A 39 -16.12 -27.81 4.97
CA LEU A 39 -15.16 -26.71 4.98
C LEU A 39 -13.77 -27.22 5.39
N ARG A 40 -12.74 -26.71 4.73
CA ARG A 40 -11.34 -27.00 5.08
C ARG A 40 -10.85 -25.99 6.12
N GLU A 41 -10.34 -26.49 7.23
CA GLU A 41 -9.83 -25.66 8.34
C GLU A 41 -8.31 -25.44 8.29
N HIS A 42 -7.63 -26.03 7.30
CA HIS A 42 -6.21 -25.83 7.06
C HIS A 42 -5.99 -24.80 5.95
N SER A 43 -4.87 -24.09 5.98
CA SER A 43 -4.46 -23.25 4.85
C SER A 43 -4.26 -24.10 3.59
N PRO A 44 -4.49 -23.54 2.40
CA PRO A 44 -4.15 -24.21 1.16
C PRO A 44 -2.68 -24.65 1.11
N LYS A 45 -2.39 -25.71 0.36
CA LYS A 45 -1.03 -26.24 0.26
C LYS A 45 -0.09 -25.19 -0.35
N GLY A 46 1.10 -25.03 0.23
CA GLY A 46 2.12 -24.09 -0.25
C GLY A 46 1.95 -22.65 0.23
N THR A 47 0.83 -22.28 0.87
CA THR A 47 0.61 -20.90 1.37
C THR A 47 1.73 -20.40 2.27
N HIS A 48 2.30 -21.25 3.13
CA HIS A 48 3.39 -20.85 4.01
C HIS A 48 4.67 -20.45 3.25
N GLN A 49 5.01 -21.19 2.19
CA GLN A 49 6.16 -20.87 1.34
C GLN A 49 5.93 -19.58 0.56
N LEU A 50 4.71 -19.37 0.05
CA LEU A 50 4.35 -18.14 -0.64
C LEU A 50 4.37 -16.91 0.28
N LEU A 51 3.90 -17.04 1.52
CA LEU A 51 4.01 -15.97 2.53
C LEU A 51 5.47 -15.66 2.88
N ALA A 52 6.35 -16.66 2.91
CA ALA A 52 7.78 -16.44 3.09
C ALA A 52 8.40 -15.69 1.89
N GLY A 53 8.03 -16.05 0.65
CA GLY A 53 8.46 -15.33 -0.55
C GLY A 53 7.91 -13.89 -0.60
N LEU A 54 6.68 -13.67 -0.15
CA LEU A 54 6.13 -12.31 0.00
C LEU A 54 6.94 -11.50 1.01
N ARG A 55 7.29 -12.09 2.16
CA ARG A 55 8.15 -11.43 3.15
C ARG A 55 9.49 -11.01 2.56
N GLU A 56 10.18 -11.92 1.90
CA GLU A 56 11.50 -11.65 1.30
C GLU A 56 11.42 -10.52 0.26
N SER A 57 10.46 -10.62 -0.68
CA SER A 57 10.27 -9.60 -1.71
C SER A 57 9.90 -8.23 -1.15
N VAL A 58 9.12 -8.16 -0.07
CA VAL A 58 8.79 -6.92 0.62
C VAL A 58 9.99 -6.32 1.35
N GLU A 59 10.81 -7.16 2.02
CA GLU A 59 11.99 -6.69 2.74
C GLU A 59 13.06 -6.08 1.82
N ILE A 60 13.21 -6.60 0.60
CA ILE A 60 14.14 -6.05 -0.40
C ILE A 60 13.54 -4.96 -1.28
N PHE A 61 12.28 -4.55 -1.01
CA PHE A 61 11.54 -3.56 -1.79
C PHE A 61 11.36 -3.92 -3.28
N SER A 62 11.17 -5.21 -3.57
CA SER A 62 10.84 -5.68 -4.92
C SER A 62 9.33 -5.72 -5.13
N GLY A 63 8.77 -4.62 -5.62
CA GLY A 63 7.32 -4.51 -5.85
C GLY A 63 6.78 -5.47 -6.91
N LYS A 64 7.56 -5.78 -7.95
CA LYS A 64 7.17 -6.76 -8.96
C LYS A 64 7.07 -8.16 -8.35
N ASP A 65 8.10 -8.60 -7.63
CA ASP A 65 8.12 -9.94 -7.06
C ASP A 65 7.04 -10.09 -5.97
N SER A 66 6.80 -9.03 -5.19
CA SER A 66 5.73 -8.98 -4.19
C SER A 66 4.35 -9.13 -4.82
N ALA A 67 4.11 -8.43 -5.94
CA ALA A 67 2.87 -8.55 -6.70
C ALA A 67 2.68 -9.98 -7.22
N ASP A 68 3.74 -10.59 -7.72
CA ASP A 68 3.70 -11.98 -8.19
C ASP A 68 3.43 -12.97 -7.05
N MET A 69 3.98 -12.74 -5.84
CA MET A 69 3.67 -13.54 -4.66
C MET A 69 2.19 -13.37 -4.23
N ILE A 70 1.66 -12.15 -4.22
CA ILE A 70 0.24 -11.87 -3.92
C ILE A 70 -0.67 -12.63 -4.88
N ARG A 71 -0.42 -12.54 -6.19
CA ARG A 71 -1.19 -13.27 -7.21
C ARG A 71 -1.14 -14.78 -7.00
N GLN A 72 0.03 -15.32 -6.66
CA GLN A 72 0.19 -16.75 -6.41
C GLN A 72 -0.57 -17.20 -5.15
N ILE A 73 -0.53 -16.42 -4.06
CA ILE A 73 -1.29 -16.71 -2.84
C ILE A 73 -2.79 -16.79 -3.15
N LEU A 74 -3.32 -15.78 -3.85
CA LEU A 74 -4.75 -15.76 -4.19
C LEU A 74 -5.13 -16.81 -5.24
N SER A 75 -4.23 -17.14 -6.17
CA SER A 75 -4.41 -18.26 -7.10
C SER A 75 -4.58 -19.59 -6.36
N VAL A 76 -3.70 -19.88 -5.40
CA VAL A 76 -3.80 -21.11 -4.61
C VAL A 76 -5.12 -21.15 -3.83
N ILE A 77 -5.56 -20.02 -3.23
CA ILE A 77 -6.86 -19.92 -2.55
C ILE A 77 -8.02 -20.22 -3.52
N ARG A 78 -8.00 -19.68 -4.74
CA ARG A 78 -9.04 -19.94 -5.76
C ARG A 78 -9.09 -21.41 -6.16
N THR A 79 -7.94 -22.07 -6.23
CA THR A 79 -7.86 -23.50 -6.59
C THR A 79 -8.20 -24.46 -5.46
N ASP A 80 -8.35 -23.96 -4.22
CA ASP A 80 -8.70 -24.76 -3.04
C ASP A 80 -10.10 -24.41 -2.48
N PRO A 81 -11.18 -24.86 -3.14
CA PRO A 81 -12.54 -24.45 -2.81
C PRO A 81 -12.94 -24.90 -1.40
N TYR A 82 -13.92 -24.19 -0.82
CA TYR A 82 -14.48 -24.46 0.52
C TYR A 82 -13.48 -24.29 1.67
N THR A 83 -12.43 -23.49 1.48
CA THR A 83 -11.57 -23.05 2.58
C THR A 83 -12.38 -22.20 3.57
N HIS A 84 -12.27 -22.51 4.86
CA HIS A 84 -13.03 -21.81 5.91
C HIS A 84 -12.63 -20.32 5.99
N ILE A 85 -13.60 -19.43 6.17
CA ILE A 85 -13.37 -17.97 6.14
C ILE A 85 -12.30 -17.50 7.13
N ASN A 86 -12.25 -18.07 8.33
CA ASN A 86 -11.23 -17.72 9.33
C ASN A 86 -9.79 -18.09 8.88
N VAL A 87 -9.64 -19.11 8.05
CA VAL A 87 -8.35 -19.47 7.45
C VAL A 87 -7.94 -18.40 6.44
N LEU A 88 -8.87 -17.99 5.57
CA LEU A 88 -8.63 -16.91 4.59
C LEU A 88 -8.27 -15.60 5.30
N ARG A 89 -9.06 -15.23 6.31
CA ARG A 89 -8.81 -14.05 7.14
C ARG A 89 -7.41 -14.08 7.74
N ARG A 90 -6.99 -15.21 8.33
CA ARG A 90 -5.62 -15.36 8.86
C ARG A 90 -4.56 -15.13 7.78
N ILE A 91 -4.72 -15.70 6.58
CA ILE A 91 -3.77 -15.49 5.47
C ILE A 91 -3.68 -14.00 5.10
N PHE A 92 -4.81 -13.30 4.99
CA PHE A 92 -4.83 -11.86 4.70
C PHE A 92 -4.21 -11.03 5.82
N MET A 93 -4.44 -11.39 7.09
CA MET A 93 -3.77 -10.77 8.23
C MET A 93 -2.25 -11.00 8.18
N ASP A 94 -1.80 -12.20 7.83
CA ASP A 94 -0.38 -12.52 7.71
C ASP A 94 0.28 -11.68 6.60
N MET A 95 -0.41 -11.50 5.47
CA MET A 95 0.02 -10.62 4.38
C MET A 95 0.16 -9.16 4.84
N LEU A 96 -0.87 -8.59 5.48
CA LEU A 96 -0.79 -7.23 6.04
C LEU A 96 0.30 -7.11 7.12
N GLY A 97 0.47 -8.14 7.95
CA GLY A 97 1.49 -8.21 8.98
C GLY A 97 2.90 -8.08 8.41
N ILE A 98 3.16 -8.65 7.23
CA ILE A 98 4.45 -8.50 6.52
C ILE A 98 4.71 -7.02 6.19
N TYR A 99 3.75 -6.32 5.59
CA TYR A 99 3.88 -4.89 5.28
C TYR A 99 3.99 -4.03 6.55
N SER A 100 3.20 -4.35 7.57
CA SER A 100 3.22 -3.67 8.87
C SER A 100 4.59 -3.74 9.53
N MET A 101 5.20 -4.93 9.58
CA MET A 101 6.55 -5.11 10.10
C MET A 101 7.60 -4.32 9.31
N THR A 102 7.47 -4.27 7.98
CA THR A 102 8.41 -3.52 7.12
C THR A 102 8.26 -2.01 7.32
N ALA A 103 7.04 -1.49 7.42
CA ALA A 103 6.80 -0.09 7.75
C ALA A 103 7.41 0.30 9.10
N GLN A 104 7.25 -0.54 10.12
CA GLN A 104 7.82 -0.30 11.46
C GLN A 104 9.36 -0.24 11.43
N LYS A 105 10.02 -1.11 10.66
CA LYS A 105 11.48 -1.07 10.46
C LYS A 105 11.94 0.23 9.80
N LEU A 106 11.06 0.88 9.04
CA LEU A 106 11.28 2.17 8.37
C LEU A 106 10.72 3.35 9.15
N ASN A 107 10.45 3.18 10.45
CA ASN A 107 9.94 4.20 11.36
C ASN A 107 8.56 4.78 10.96
N GLY A 108 7.73 4.00 10.29
CA GLY A 108 6.35 4.39 9.96
C GLY A 108 5.33 3.28 10.24
N THR A 109 4.12 3.50 9.77
CA THR A 109 2.96 2.61 9.98
C THR A 109 2.18 2.40 8.69
N ILE A 110 1.47 1.27 8.55
CA ILE A 110 0.70 1.01 7.33
C ILE A 110 -0.53 1.91 7.21
N GLU A 111 -0.97 2.53 8.30
CA GLU A 111 -2.05 3.51 8.35
C GLU A 111 -1.70 4.82 7.63
N GLU A 112 -0.42 5.04 7.28
CA GLU A 112 0.00 6.14 6.40
C GLU A 112 -0.30 5.86 4.92
N VAL A 113 -0.56 4.60 4.56
CA VAL A 113 -0.92 4.18 3.20
C VAL A 113 -2.44 4.28 3.06
N TRP A 114 -2.93 5.07 2.12
CA TRP A 114 -4.36 5.26 1.85
C TRP A 114 -4.74 4.53 0.56
N VAL A 115 -5.79 3.72 0.61
CA VAL A 115 -6.33 2.96 -0.53
C VAL A 115 -7.83 3.20 -0.57
N TRP A 116 -8.35 3.63 -1.72
CA TRP A 116 -9.77 3.98 -1.90
C TRP A 116 -10.28 4.96 -0.83
N ASP A 117 -9.48 6.01 -0.57
CA ASP A 117 -9.77 7.07 0.39
C ASP A 117 -9.93 6.60 1.85
N ASP A 118 -9.36 5.43 2.19
CA ASP A 118 -9.37 4.87 3.54
C ASP A 118 -8.02 4.24 3.92
N ASN A 119 -7.73 4.16 5.21
CA ASN A 119 -6.57 3.49 5.79
C ASN A 119 -6.92 2.41 6.82
N CYS A 120 -8.22 2.07 6.98
CA CYS A 120 -8.73 0.99 7.82
C CYS A 120 -8.50 -0.40 7.18
N HIS A 121 -7.26 -0.70 6.77
CA HIS A 121 -6.86 -1.90 6.00
C HIS A 121 -7.46 -3.20 6.52
N TYR A 122 -7.32 -3.44 7.82
CA TYR A 122 -7.83 -4.64 8.49
C TYR A 122 -9.34 -4.77 8.38
N GLN A 123 -10.08 -3.68 8.60
CA GLN A 123 -11.54 -3.68 8.57
C GLN A 123 -12.05 -3.89 7.14
N ASN A 124 -11.44 -3.22 6.17
CA ASN A 124 -11.78 -3.35 4.76
C ASN A 124 -11.66 -4.80 4.28
N LEU A 125 -10.54 -5.46 4.56
CA LEU A 125 -10.37 -6.87 4.20
C LEU A 125 -11.37 -7.82 4.90
N MET A 126 -11.84 -7.48 6.10
CA MET A 126 -12.84 -8.29 6.83
C MET A 126 -14.26 -8.15 6.25
N MET A 127 -14.54 -7.02 5.60
CA MET A 127 -15.85 -6.67 5.04
C MET A 127 -15.96 -7.04 3.55
N MET A 128 -14.85 -7.20 2.84
CA MET A 128 -14.85 -7.64 1.44
C MET A 128 -15.37 -9.07 1.30
N ASN A 129 -16.18 -9.30 0.26
CA ASN A 129 -16.83 -10.57 -0.03
C ASN A 129 -16.39 -11.22 -1.36
N SER A 130 -15.36 -10.65 -2.02
CA SER A 130 -14.84 -11.14 -3.30
C SER A 130 -13.32 -11.25 -3.26
N LEU A 131 -12.79 -12.41 -3.66
CA LEU A 131 -11.34 -12.62 -3.81
C LEU A 131 -10.74 -11.73 -4.89
N ASP A 132 -11.50 -11.38 -5.93
CA ASP A 132 -11.02 -10.49 -6.99
C ASP A 132 -10.88 -9.05 -6.48
N LEU A 133 -11.82 -8.58 -5.67
CA LEU A 133 -11.70 -7.26 -5.02
C LEU A 133 -10.52 -7.23 -4.03
N ILE A 134 -10.33 -8.30 -3.26
CA ILE A 134 -9.18 -8.43 -2.35
C ILE A 134 -7.86 -8.42 -3.14
N GLU A 135 -7.80 -9.08 -4.29
CA GLU A 135 -6.61 -9.04 -5.15
C GLU A 135 -6.30 -7.63 -5.64
N ILE A 136 -7.29 -6.97 -6.23
CA ILE A 136 -7.13 -5.61 -6.75
C ILE A 136 -6.67 -4.69 -5.61
N TRP A 137 -7.32 -4.79 -4.44
CA TRP A 137 -6.97 -4.01 -3.27
C TRP A 137 -5.53 -4.24 -2.82
N PHE A 138 -5.06 -5.49 -2.69
CA PHE A 138 -3.67 -5.76 -2.29
C PHE A 138 -2.66 -5.30 -3.35
N LEU A 139 -3.00 -5.38 -4.63
CA LEU A 139 -2.16 -4.87 -5.72
C LEU A 139 -2.05 -3.34 -5.69
N GLU A 140 -3.12 -2.63 -5.36
CA GLU A 140 -3.08 -1.18 -5.19
C GLU A 140 -2.38 -0.78 -3.90
N PHE A 141 -2.73 -1.41 -2.78
CA PHE A 141 -2.10 -1.21 -1.48
C PHE A 141 -0.58 -1.33 -1.56
N GLN A 142 -0.05 -2.39 -2.17
CA GLN A 142 1.40 -2.56 -2.25
C GLN A 142 2.06 -1.48 -3.10
N ASN A 143 1.42 -1.04 -4.20
CA ASN A 143 1.99 -0.02 -5.06
C ASN A 143 2.13 1.29 -4.29
N ILE A 144 1.09 1.68 -3.56
CA ILE A 144 1.09 2.89 -2.74
C ILE A 144 2.09 2.74 -1.57
N PHE A 145 2.13 1.57 -0.92
CA PHE A 145 3.11 1.26 0.12
C PHE A 145 4.55 1.45 -0.37
N TYR A 146 4.89 0.89 -1.54
CA TYR A 146 6.24 1.02 -2.09
C TYR A 146 6.57 2.46 -2.43
N SER A 147 5.64 3.19 -3.05
CA SER A 147 5.85 4.61 -3.36
C SER A 147 6.05 5.45 -2.09
N HIS A 148 5.26 5.21 -1.04
CA HIS A 148 5.33 5.94 0.23
C HIS A 148 6.65 5.68 0.98
N PHE A 149 7.03 4.40 1.11
CA PHE A 149 8.20 4.02 1.90
C PHE A 149 9.52 3.98 1.11
N PHE A 150 9.51 4.26 -0.20
CA PHE A 150 10.71 4.17 -1.06
C PHE A 150 11.90 4.99 -0.55
N VAL A 151 11.66 6.25 -0.18
CA VAL A 151 12.72 7.15 0.31
C VAL A 151 13.26 6.66 1.65
N ALA A 152 12.38 6.28 2.59
CA ALA A 152 12.77 5.74 3.89
C ALA A 152 13.61 4.47 3.73
N TYR A 153 13.22 3.58 2.82
CA TYR A 153 13.99 2.39 2.47
C TYR A 153 15.37 2.75 1.92
N LYS A 154 15.47 3.67 0.95
CA LYS A 154 16.76 4.12 0.40
C LYS A 154 17.67 4.75 1.45
N CYS A 155 17.13 5.56 2.36
CA CYS A 155 17.85 6.10 3.52
C CYS A 155 18.34 5.01 4.48
N SER A 156 17.57 3.93 4.66
CA SER A 156 17.98 2.81 5.51
C SER A 156 19.19 2.05 4.96
N GLN A 157 19.43 2.12 3.65
CA GLN A 157 20.53 1.43 2.95
C GLN A 157 21.76 2.34 2.74
N SER A 158 21.66 3.65 2.97
CA SER A 158 22.74 4.59 2.67
C SER A 158 22.73 5.84 3.56
N ASP A 159 23.77 5.99 4.38
CA ASP A 159 24.00 7.20 5.18
C ASP A 159 24.17 8.45 4.31
N LEU A 160 24.76 8.31 3.11
CA LEU A 160 24.89 9.41 2.17
C LEU A 160 23.51 9.91 1.71
N LEU A 161 22.61 9.00 1.31
CA LEU A 161 21.25 9.38 0.93
C LEU A 161 20.52 10.01 2.11
N LYS A 162 20.66 9.45 3.31
CA LYS A 162 20.08 10.02 4.54
C LYS A 162 20.53 11.47 4.77
N SER A 163 21.82 11.76 4.61
CA SER A 163 22.36 13.12 4.68
C SER A 163 21.82 14.03 3.58
N ILE A 164 21.69 13.53 2.35
CA ILE A 164 21.12 14.28 1.23
C ILE A 164 19.66 14.65 1.49
N PHE A 165 18.82 13.71 1.92
CA PHE A 165 17.40 13.99 2.20
C PHE A 165 17.24 14.94 3.39
N SER A 166 18.04 14.76 4.46
CA SER A 166 18.07 15.69 5.60
C SER A 166 18.48 17.11 5.19
N TYR A 167 19.43 17.25 4.26
CA TYR A 167 19.77 18.55 3.70
C TYR A 167 18.59 19.16 2.94
N ILE A 168 17.96 18.40 2.03
CA ILE A 168 16.82 18.86 1.23
C ILE A 168 15.70 19.34 2.17
N ASP A 169 15.26 18.52 3.12
CA ASP A 169 14.13 18.82 4.00
C ASP A 169 14.37 20.08 4.84
N ARG A 170 15.60 20.31 5.30
CA ARG A 170 15.98 21.53 6.03
C ARG A 170 15.99 22.80 5.18
N HIS A 171 16.14 22.67 3.86
CA HIS A 171 16.37 23.78 2.94
C HIS A 171 15.25 23.96 1.90
N LEU A 172 14.12 23.24 2.01
CA LEU A 172 13.03 23.28 1.01
C LEU A 172 12.45 24.68 0.78
N THR A 173 12.50 25.56 1.78
CA THR A 173 12.05 26.97 1.69
C THR A 173 13.15 27.94 1.27
N ALA A 174 14.34 27.43 0.93
CA ALA A 174 15.47 28.21 0.43
C ALA A 174 15.79 27.80 -1.00
N GLN A 175 16.57 28.64 -1.69
CA GLN A 175 17.17 28.23 -2.95
C GLN A 175 18.18 27.11 -2.66
N ILE A 176 18.07 25.98 -3.38
CA ILE A 176 18.92 24.80 -3.19
C ILE A 176 19.80 24.62 -4.42
N HIS A 177 21.11 24.61 -4.22
CA HIS A 177 22.08 24.22 -5.24
C HIS A 177 22.74 22.89 -4.92
N LEU A 178 23.03 22.10 -5.96
CA LEU A 178 23.77 20.85 -5.84
C LEU A 178 25.16 21.06 -5.20
N SER A 179 25.81 22.17 -5.51
CA SER A 179 27.14 22.50 -4.98
C SER A 179 27.13 22.72 -3.47
N GLU A 180 26.12 23.42 -2.96
CA GLU A 180 25.96 23.71 -1.53
C GLU A 180 25.64 22.43 -0.76
N ALA A 181 24.75 21.60 -1.31
CA ALA A 181 24.44 20.29 -0.75
C ALA A 181 25.69 19.40 -0.65
N ALA A 182 26.49 19.35 -1.72
CA ALA A 182 27.69 18.54 -1.76
C ALA A 182 28.78 19.04 -0.79
N GLU A 183 28.94 20.36 -0.69
CA GLU A 183 29.87 20.99 0.26
C GLU A 183 29.49 20.70 1.71
N GLU A 184 28.22 20.89 2.09
CA GLU A 184 27.75 20.63 3.46
C GLU A 184 27.89 19.15 3.85
N ILE A 185 27.65 18.24 2.91
CA ILE A 185 27.74 16.79 3.13
C ILE A 185 29.20 16.29 3.09
N GLY A 186 30.13 17.08 2.53
CA GLY A 186 31.55 16.73 2.43
C GLY A 186 31.86 15.78 1.27
N VAL A 187 31.15 15.88 0.15
CA VAL A 187 31.36 15.08 -1.07
C VAL A 187 31.52 15.96 -2.31
N SER A 188 32.01 15.39 -3.42
CA SER A 188 32.07 16.14 -4.68
C SER A 188 30.69 16.21 -5.35
N ASN A 189 30.42 17.32 -6.07
CA ASN A 189 29.19 17.50 -6.85
C ASN A 189 28.92 16.34 -7.82
N ALA A 190 29.99 15.89 -8.49
CA ALA A 190 29.92 14.78 -9.45
C ALA A 190 29.52 13.46 -8.77
N TYR A 191 30.06 13.20 -7.59
CA TYR A 191 29.73 12.01 -6.82
C TYR A 191 28.28 12.05 -6.32
N LEU A 192 27.85 13.15 -5.70
CA LEU A 192 26.46 13.32 -5.23
C LEU A 192 25.47 13.14 -6.38
N SER A 193 25.69 13.84 -7.50
CA SER A 193 24.81 13.75 -8.68
C SER A 193 24.72 12.33 -9.24
N THR A 194 25.85 11.62 -9.32
CA THR A 194 25.91 10.25 -9.84
C THR A 194 25.18 9.27 -8.92
N VAL A 195 25.48 9.32 -7.62
CA VAL A 195 24.85 8.42 -6.64
C VAL A 195 23.35 8.71 -6.54
N PHE A 196 22.95 9.97 -6.42
CA PHE A 196 21.54 10.32 -6.30
C PHE A 196 20.74 9.88 -7.52
N LYS A 197 21.24 10.14 -8.73
CA LYS A 197 20.56 9.70 -9.96
C LYS A 197 20.48 8.18 -10.07
N LYS A 198 21.54 7.47 -9.69
CA LYS A 198 21.55 6.00 -9.70
C LYS A 198 20.51 5.43 -8.73
N GLU A 199 20.42 5.99 -7.52
CA GLU A 199 19.58 5.42 -6.46
C GLU A 199 18.11 5.86 -6.56
N MET A 200 17.86 7.10 -7.01
CA MET A 200 16.52 7.69 -7.09
C MET A 200 15.92 7.66 -8.50
N GLY A 201 16.71 7.34 -9.52
CA GLY A 201 16.27 7.34 -10.93
C GLY A 201 16.07 8.73 -11.55
N VAL A 202 16.06 9.79 -10.72
CA VAL A 202 15.91 11.20 -11.12
C VAL A 202 17.10 12.01 -10.65
N ASN A 203 17.38 13.14 -11.29
CA ASN A 203 18.48 13.99 -10.84
C ASN A 203 18.10 14.79 -9.57
N PHE A 204 19.11 15.24 -8.82
CA PHE A 204 18.94 15.94 -7.56
C PHE A 204 18.02 17.17 -7.66
N ILE A 205 18.25 18.04 -8.65
CA ILE A 205 17.47 19.27 -8.83
C ILE A 205 16.04 18.95 -9.27
N GLU A 206 15.84 17.92 -10.09
CA GLU A 206 14.51 17.46 -10.48
C GLU A 206 13.72 16.94 -9.27
N TYR A 207 14.35 16.21 -8.36
CA TYR A 207 13.71 15.76 -7.13
C TYR A 207 13.36 16.94 -6.21
N VAL A 208 14.29 17.88 -6.00
CA VAL A 208 14.04 19.09 -5.20
C VAL A 208 12.88 19.89 -5.77
N ASN A 209 12.84 20.09 -7.09
CA ASN A 209 11.75 20.83 -7.73
C ASN A 209 10.41 20.10 -7.58
N GLN A 210 10.37 18.77 -7.71
CA GLN A 210 9.15 18.00 -7.46
C GLN A 210 8.67 18.22 -6.02
N LYS A 211 9.54 18.07 -5.02
CA LYS A 211 9.19 18.31 -3.61
C LYS A 211 8.67 19.72 -3.35
N LYS A 212 9.27 20.73 -3.98
CA LYS A 212 8.79 22.11 -3.90
C LYS A 212 7.41 22.27 -4.56
N VAL A 213 7.15 21.61 -5.69
CA VAL A 213 5.83 21.64 -6.34
C VAL A 213 4.77 20.95 -5.48
N ASP A 214 5.09 19.83 -4.84
CA ASP A 214 4.17 19.14 -3.93
C ASP A 214 3.76 20.05 -2.76
N LEU A 215 4.74 20.73 -2.14
CA LEU A 215 4.48 21.72 -1.08
C LEU A 215 3.75 22.97 -1.62
N ALA A 216 4.06 23.39 -2.85
CA ALA A 216 3.37 24.50 -3.50
C ALA A 216 1.88 24.22 -3.66
N LYS A 217 1.49 22.99 -4.03
CA LYS A 217 0.07 22.60 -4.15
C LYS A 217 -0.67 22.78 -2.84
N GLN A 218 -0.12 22.23 -1.75
CA GLN A 218 -0.69 22.40 -0.40
C GLN A 218 -0.87 23.87 -0.04
N MET A 219 0.14 24.69 -0.28
CA MET A 219 0.10 26.12 -0.02
C MET A 219 -0.94 26.88 -0.87
N LEU A 220 -1.13 26.45 -2.13
CA LEU A 220 -2.13 27.03 -3.03
C LEU A 220 -3.56 26.64 -2.62
N ASP A 221 -3.75 25.39 -2.18
CA ASP A 221 -5.02 24.86 -1.64
C ASP A 221 -5.37 25.57 -0.32
N GLU A 222 -4.37 25.94 0.49
CA GLU A 222 -4.52 26.83 1.66
C GLU A 222 -4.82 28.30 1.31
N GLY A 223 -4.87 28.63 0.02
CA GLY A 223 -5.27 29.95 -0.48
C GLY A 223 -4.14 30.93 -0.76
N LYS A 224 -2.86 30.58 -0.54
CA LYS A 224 -1.72 31.49 -0.78
C LYS A 224 -1.65 31.96 -2.24
N LEU A 225 -1.10 33.15 -2.46
CA LEU A 225 -0.92 33.70 -3.79
C LEU A 225 0.32 33.11 -4.47
N VAL A 226 0.28 32.98 -5.80
CA VAL A 226 1.35 32.34 -6.59
C VAL A 226 2.72 32.96 -6.34
N TYR A 227 2.80 34.30 -6.20
CA TYR A 227 4.06 34.98 -5.91
C TYR A 227 4.56 34.70 -4.48
N GLU A 228 3.67 34.59 -3.50
CA GLU A 228 4.02 34.27 -2.10
C GLU A 228 4.58 32.85 -2.02
N VAL A 229 3.94 31.90 -2.71
CA VAL A 229 4.42 30.52 -2.80
C VAL A 229 5.80 30.46 -3.44
N SER A 230 6.01 31.19 -4.54
CA SER A 230 7.32 31.29 -5.20
C SER A 230 8.40 31.82 -4.26
N GLU A 231 8.10 32.87 -3.49
CA GLU A 231 9.03 33.51 -2.56
C GLU A 231 9.37 32.60 -1.36
N VAL A 232 8.35 32.02 -0.72
CA VAL A 232 8.51 31.11 0.42
C VAL A 232 9.27 29.84 0.05
N LEU A 233 9.14 29.36 -1.19
CA LEU A 233 9.88 28.20 -1.67
C LEU A 233 11.26 28.55 -2.24
N GLY A 234 11.70 29.81 -2.15
CA GLY A 234 13.03 30.24 -2.58
C GLY A 234 13.28 30.05 -4.07
N PHE A 235 12.27 30.24 -4.93
CA PHE A 235 12.48 30.33 -6.37
C PHE A 235 12.97 31.73 -6.74
N GLU A 236 13.92 31.81 -7.68
CA GLU A 236 14.52 33.07 -8.14
C GLU A 236 13.47 34.09 -8.60
N ASN A 237 12.40 33.63 -9.25
CA ASN A 237 11.27 34.46 -9.62
C ASN A 237 10.01 33.63 -9.90
N CYS A 238 8.85 34.30 -9.81
CA CYS A 238 7.53 33.72 -10.04
C CYS A 238 7.36 33.12 -11.45
N THR A 239 8.06 33.68 -12.45
CA THR A 239 8.02 33.17 -13.84
C THR A 239 8.68 31.80 -13.95
N TYR A 240 9.84 31.62 -13.31
CA TYR A 240 10.54 30.35 -13.25
C TYR A 240 9.75 29.33 -12.45
N PHE A 241 9.24 29.70 -11.27
CA PHE A 241 8.32 28.87 -10.49
C PHE A 241 7.14 28.37 -11.34
N SER A 242 6.46 29.27 -12.06
CA SER A 242 5.30 28.91 -12.88
C SER A 242 5.65 27.93 -14.02
N LYS A 243 6.84 28.06 -14.61
CA LYS A 243 7.35 27.11 -15.62
C LYS A 243 7.63 25.73 -15.00
N VAL A 244 8.27 25.71 -13.83
CA VAL A 244 8.57 24.48 -13.08
C VAL A 244 7.26 23.79 -12.69
N PHE A 245 6.35 24.49 -12.03
CA PHE A 245 5.05 23.95 -11.62
C PHE A 245 4.28 23.37 -12.82
N LYS A 246 4.20 24.10 -13.93
CA LYS A 246 3.54 23.62 -15.15
C LYS A 246 4.21 22.39 -15.77
N ARG A 247 5.53 22.24 -15.65
CA ARG A 247 6.25 21.05 -16.14
C ARG A 247 5.80 19.80 -15.39
N TYR A 248 5.54 19.91 -14.09
CA TYR A 248 5.18 18.76 -13.24
C TYR A 248 3.67 18.50 -13.20
N GLU A 249 2.84 19.54 -13.08
CA GLU A 249 1.38 19.40 -12.98
C GLU A 249 0.64 19.49 -14.32
N GLY A 250 1.33 19.85 -15.40
CA GLY A 250 0.74 20.06 -16.73
C GLY A 250 -0.05 21.37 -16.88
N ILE A 251 -0.38 22.06 -15.78
CA ILE A 251 -1.10 23.34 -15.74
C ILE A 251 -0.33 24.39 -14.93
N SER A 252 -0.57 25.69 -15.20
CA SER A 252 0.08 26.76 -14.42
C SER A 252 -0.48 26.82 -12.98
N PRO A 253 0.26 27.41 -12.02
CA PRO A 253 -0.24 27.63 -10.66
C PRO A 253 -1.60 28.34 -10.61
N ASP A 254 -1.79 29.41 -11.40
CA ASP A 254 -3.10 30.09 -11.52
C ASP A 254 -4.18 29.22 -12.16
N GLY A 255 -3.79 28.28 -13.03
CA GLY A 255 -4.70 27.30 -13.60
C GLY A 255 -5.15 26.27 -12.57
N TYR A 256 -4.23 25.87 -11.68
CA TYR A 256 -4.48 24.95 -10.58
C TYR A 256 -5.46 25.56 -9.57
N LYS A 257 -5.23 26.78 -9.09
CA LYS A 257 -6.16 27.49 -8.17
C LYS A 257 -7.58 27.72 -8.71
N ARG A 258 -7.78 27.69 -10.03
CA ARG A 258 -9.09 27.93 -10.66
C ARG A 258 -9.90 26.66 -10.90
N LYS A 259 -9.33 25.48 -10.63
CA LYS A 259 -10.01 24.19 -10.81
C LYS A 259 -10.79 23.76 -9.56
N GLU A 260 -10.58 24.42 -8.43
CA GLU A 260 -11.49 24.39 -7.27
C GLU A 260 -12.65 25.37 -7.45
#